data_AF-A0A9Q8SGM6-F1
#
_entry.id   AF-A0A9Q8SGM6-F1
#
_cell.length_a   1.000
_cell.length_b   1.000
_cell.length_c   1.000
_cell.angle_alpha   90.00
_cell.angle_beta   90.00
_cell.angle_gamma   90.00
#
_symmetry.space_group_name_H-M   'P 1'
#
loop_
_entity.id
_entity.type
_entity.pdbx_description
1 polymer ?
#
loop_
_entity_poly.entity_id
_entity_poly.type
_entity_poly.pdbx_seq_one_letter_code
_entity_poly.pdbx_strand_id
1 'polypeptide(L)' 'MGTTGQPFTMALYGGTPHGFATHPDLNNPVQKAAKEDAFLQAVRFFETWL' A
#
# COMPACT_ATOMS: atom_id res chain seq x y z
N MET A 1 3.27 8.71 -23.76
CA MET A 1 3.47 8.06 -22.45
C MET A 1 3.81 6.61 -22.76
N GLY A 2 5.01 6.13 -22.39
CA GLY A 2 5.43 4.78 -22.71
C GLY A 2 4.59 3.74 -21.96
N THR A 3 4.19 2.67 -22.63
CA THR A 3 3.49 1.55 -21.99
C THR A 3 4.52 0.56 -21.46
N THR A 4 4.47 0.26 -20.16
CA THR A 4 5.36 -0.73 -19.54
C THR A 4 4.99 -2.17 -19.93
N GLY A 5 3.73 -2.41 -20.32
CA GLY A 5 3.20 -3.76 -20.58
C GLY A 5 3.09 -4.66 -19.35
N GLN A 6 3.48 -4.15 -18.17
CA GLN A 6 3.48 -4.88 -16.91
C GLN A 6 2.19 -4.61 -16.13
N PRO A 7 1.68 -5.59 -15.37
CA PRO A 7 0.54 -5.38 -14.48
C PRO A 7 0.91 -4.36 -13.39
N PHE A 8 -0.04 -3.47 -13.07
CA PHE A 8 0.12 -2.50 -12.00
C PHE A 8 -1.21 -2.26 -11.28
N THR A 9 -1.11 -1.81 -10.03
CA THR A 9 -2.23 -1.35 -9.20
C THR A 9 -1.76 -0.14 -8.41
N MET A 10 -2.67 0.79 -8.12
CA MET A 10 -2.39 1.99 -7.33
C MET A 10 -3.52 2.23 -6.32
N ALA A 11 -3.14 2.50 -5.08
CA ALA A 11 -4.04 2.92 -4.00
C ALA A 11 -3.47 4.17 -3.33
N LEU A 12 -4.33 5.13 -3.00
CA LEU A 12 -3.96 6.35 -2.29
C LEU A 12 -4.55 6.32 -0.89
N TYR A 13 -3.68 6.42 0.12
CA TYR A 13 -4.08 6.44 1.53
C TYR A 13 -4.01 7.88 2.05
N GLY A 14 -5.17 8.44 2.41
CA GLY A 14 -5.30 9.75 3.01
C GLY A 14 -5.15 9.71 4.53
N GLY A 15 -4.70 10.80 5.14
CA GLY A 15 -4.53 10.89 6.59
C GLY A 15 -3.32 10.11 7.13
N THR A 16 -2.41 9.71 6.25
CA THR A 16 -1.17 9.00 6.60
C THR A 16 0.07 9.80 6.23
N PRO A 17 1.13 9.76 7.04
CA PRO A 17 2.40 10.39 6.70
C PRO A 17 3.17 9.60 5.63
N HIS A 18 4.19 10.23 5.04
CA HIS A 18 5.19 9.49 4.26
C HIS A 18 5.83 8.41 5.15
N GLY A 19 6.03 7.20 4.60
CA GLY A 19 6.60 6.08 5.36
C GLY A 19 5.62 5.34 6.28
N PHE A 20 4.30 5.59 6.18
CA PHE A 20 3.28 4.93 7.02
C PHE A 20 3.31 3.39 6.97
N ALA A 21 3.81 2.79 5.89
CA ALA A 21 3.93 1.33 5.78
C ALA A 21 4.97 0.76 6.78
N THR A 22 6.03 1.50 7.08
CA THR A 22 7.09 1.05 8.00
C THR A 22 6.98 1.69 9.38
N HIS A 23 6.61 2.98 9.46
CA HIS A 23 6.58 3.77 10.69
C HIS A 23 5.25 4.53 10.88
N PRO A 24 4.10 3.86 11.03
CA PRO A 24 2.86 4.55 11.40
C PRO A 24 2.81 4.83 12.91
N ASP A 25 2.02 5.81 13.31
CA ASP A 25 1.48 5.87 14.67
C ASP A 25 0.36 4.82 14.80
N LEU A 26 0.61 3.73 15.53
CA LEU A 26 -0.35 2.64 15.72
C LEU A 26 -1.51 3.00 16.66
N ASN A 27 -1.41 4.11 17.39
CA ASN A 27 -2.55 4.65 18.16
C ASN A 27 -3.51 5.42 17.26
N ASN A 28 -3.08 5.82 16.06
CA ASN A 28 -3.95 6.42 15.05
C ASN A 28 -4.60 5.31 14.20
N PRO A 29 -5.93 5.10 14.28
CA PRO A 29 -6.60 4.01 13.57
C PRO A 29 -6.51 4.13 12.05
N VAL A 30 -6.41 5.35 11.50
CA VAL A 30 -6.28 5.57 10.05
C VAL A 30 -4.92 5.07 9.57
N GLN A 31 -3.85 5.41 10.28
CA GLN A 31 -2.49 4.97 9.90
C GLN A 31 -2.30 3.48 10.08
N LYS A 32 -2.87 2.89 11.14
CA LYS A 32 -2.85 1.45 11.36
C LYS A 32 -3.56 0.71 10.22
N ALA A 33 -4.80 1.08 9.92
CA ALA A 33 -5.58 0.43 8.86
C ALA A 33 -4.91 0.58 7.49
N ALA A 34 -4.36 1.76 7.18
CA ALA A 34 -3.64 1.98 5.93
C ALA A 34 -2.40 1.08 5.80
N LYS A 35 -1.61 0.89 6.87
CA LYS A 35 -0.47 -0.03 6.86
C LYS A 35 -0.92 -1.46 6.58
N GLU A 36 -1.97 -1.91 7.26
CA GLU A 36 -2.50 -3.28 7.12
C GLU A 36 -3.02 -3.51 5.69
N ASP A 37 -3.81 -2.60 5.14
CA ASP A 37 -4.33 -2.72 3.77
C ASP A 37 -3.20 -2.64 2.73
N ALA A 38 -2.26 -1.69 2.86
CA ALA A 38 -1.13 -1.58 1.94
C ALA A 38 -0.26 -2.85 1.92
N PHE A 39 -0.07 -3.50 3.07
CA PHE A 39 0.62 -4.77 3.13
C PHE A 39 -0.16 -5.88 2.41
N LEU A 40 -1.47 -5.98 2.64
CA LEU A 40 -2.32 -6.95 1.95
C LEU A 40 -2.39 -6.72 0.44
N GLN A 41 -2.41 -5.48 -0.03
CA GLN A 41 -2.33 -5.16 -1.46
C GLN A 41 -1.03 -5.67 -2.08
N ALA A 42 0.11 -5.50 -1.38
CA ALA A 42 1.39 -6.01 -1.83
C ALA A 42 1.40 -7.54 -1.89
N VAL A 43 0.91 -8.22 -0.84
CA VAL A 43 0.79 -9.68 -0.81
C VAL A 43 -0.05 -10.19 -1.98
N ARG A 44 -1.25 -9.64 -2.18
CA ARG A 44 -2.14 -10.03 -3.29
C ARG A 44 -1.49 -9.83 -4.65
N PHE A 45 -0.74 -8.74 -4.82
CA PHE A 45 -0.02 -8.50 -6.06
C PHE A 45 1.03 -9.59 -6.31
N PHE A 46 1.85 -9.89 -5.30
CA PHE A 46 2.86 -10.94 -5.43
C PHE A 46 2.24 -12.33 -5.61
N GLU A 47 1.19 -12.69 -4.88
CA GLU A 47 0.48 -13.97 -5.10
C GLU A 47 -0.09 -14.11 -6.52
N THR A 48 -0.44 -12.99 -7.16
CA THR A 48 -1.00 -13.01 -8.52
C THR A 48 0.08 -13.08 -9.60
N TRP A 49 1.27 -12.52 -9.36
CA TRP A 49 2.26 -12.24 -10.42
C TRP A 49 3.70 -12.72 -10.16
N LEU A 50 4.02 -13.25 -8.97
CA LEU A 50 5.32 -13.83 -8.61
C LEU A 50 5.19 -15.34 -8.40
#